data_AF-A0AA38C0T0-F1
#
_entry.id   AF-A0AA38C0T0-F1
#
_cell.length_a   1.000
_cell.length_b   1.000
_cell.length_c   1.000
_cell.angle_alpha   90.00
_cell.angle_beta   90.00
_cell.angle_gamma   90.00
#
_symmetry.space_group_name_H-M   'P 1'
#
loop_
_entity.id
_entity.type
_entity.pdbx_description
1 polymer ?
#
loop_
_entity_poly.entity_id
_entity_poly.type
_entity_poly.pdbx_seq_one_letter_code
_entity_poly.pdbx_strand_id
1 'polypeptide(L)' 'WTEAVALKEVNESSILDFYEGIVTRFGVPATIISDNALAFIGSKITGWAVKNGTYLSTSSNYYPQ' A
#
# COMPACT_ATOMS: atom_id res chain seq x y z
N TRP A 1 -12.43 -7.49 7.47
CA TRP A 1 -11.44 -8.53 7.13
C TRP A 1 -10.06 -7.94 7.38
N THR A 2 -9.14 -8.74 7.92
CA THR A 2 -7.82 -8.28 8.36
C THR A 2 -6.78 -9.26 7.86
N GLU A 3 -5.70 -8.76 7.30
CA GLU A 3 -4.56 -9.56 6.84
C GLU A 3 -3.26 -8.89 7.29
N ALA A 4 -2.26 -9.70 7.60
CA ALA A 4 -0.93 -9.25 7.98
C ALA A 4 0.10 -10.24 7.45
N VAL A 5 1.26 -9.71 7.05
CA VAL A 5 2.42 -10.51 6.63
C VAL A 5 3.63 -10.10 7.46
N ALA A 6 4.35 -11.09 7.99
CA ALA A 6 5.60 -10.84 8.69
C ALA A 6 6.72 -10.64 7.67
N LEU A 7 7.32 -9.44 7.65
CA LEU A 7 8.42 -9.09 6.77
C LEU A 7 9.68 -8.86 7.58
N LYS A 8 10.82 -9.37 7.08
CA LYS A 8 12.14 -9.12 7.68
C LYS A 8 12.52 -7.65 7.60
N GLU A 9 12.22 -7.01 6.48
CA GLU A 9 12.40 -5.58 6.22
C GLU A 9 11.23 -5.08 5.38
N VAL A 10 10.73 -3.88 5.68
CA VAL A 10 9.64 -3.26 4.92
C VAL A 10 10.24 -2.45 3.78
N ASN A 11 10.06 -2.93 2.55
CA ASN A 11 10.49 -2.25 1.33
C ASN A 11 9.36 -2.21 0.29
N GLU A 12 9.49 -1.33 -0.71
CA GLU A 12 8.46 -1.16 -1.75
C GLU A 12 8.11 -2.46 -2.47
N SER A 13 9.07 -3.38 -2.67
CA SER A 13 8.81 -4.62 -3.41
C SER A 13 7.95 -5.58 -2.58
N SER A 14 8.27 -5.74 -1.29
CA SER A 14 7.47 -6.53 -0.36
C SER A 14 6.04 -6.01 -0.18
N ILE A 15 5.85 -4.69 -0.25
CA ILE A 15 4.52 -4.07 -0.19
C ILE A 15 3.75 -4.32 -1.48
N LEU A 16 4.41 -4.21 -2.66
CA LEU A 16 3.78 -4.53 -3.93
C LEU A 16 3.33 -5.98 -4.01
N ASP A 17 4.16 -6.93 -3.56
CA ASP A 17 3.79 -8.34 -3.49
C ASP A 17 2.56 -8.55 -2.61
N PHE A 18 2.46 -7.82 -1.50
CA PHE A 18 1.28 -7.82 -0.64
C PHE A 18 0.04 -7.26 -1.35
N TYR A 19 0.16 -6.15 -2.08
CA TYR A 19 -0.93 -5.56 -2.85
C TYR A 19 -1.41 -6.48 -3.98
N GLU A 20 -0.51 -7.13 -4.72
CA GLU A 20 -0.87 -8.10 -5.76
C GLU A 20 -1.70 -9.26 -5.19
N GLY A 21 -1.37 -9.72 -3.98
CA GLY A 21 -2.17 -10.71 -3.26
C GLY A 21 -3.59 -10.24 -2.95
N ILE A 22 -3.77 -8.97 -2.61
CA ILE A 22 -5.10 -8.36 -2.41
C ILE A 22 -5.83 -8.27 -3.75
N VAL A 23 -5.19 -7.75 -4.79
CA VAL A 23 -5.80 -7.57 -6.13
C VAL A 23 -6.26 -8.90 -6.71
N THR A 24 -5.48 -9.96 -6.56
CA THR A 24 -5.83 -11.29 -7.07
C THR A 24 -7.10 -11.86 -6.42
N ARG A 25 -7.37 -11.53 -5.15
CA ARG A 25 -8.51 -12.08 -4.39
C ARG A 25 -9.75 -11.19 -4.41
N PHE A 26 -9.55 -9.88 -4.43
CA PHE A 26 -10.64 -8.90 -4.23
C PHE A 26 -10.81 -7.93 -5.40
N GLY A 27 -9.95 -8.02 -6.41
CA GLY A 27 -9.86 -7.02 -7.46
C GLY A 27 -9.09 -5.77 -7.03
N VAL A 28 -8.95 -4.83 -7.96
CA VAL A 28 -8.17 -3.62 -7.72
C VAL A 28 -8.88 -2.68 -6.73
N PRO A 29 -8.24 -2.29 -5.63
CA PRO A 29 -8.82 -1.32 -4.70
C PRO A 29 -8.90 0.06 -5.34
N ALA A 30 -10.01 0.77 -5.13
CA ALA A 30 -10.16 2.16 -5.59
C ALA A 30 -9.25 3.12 -4.80
N THR A 31 -9.03 2.86 -3.51
CA THR A 31 -8.21 3.72 -2.65
C THR A 31 -7.44 2.90 -1.62
N ILE A 32 -6.17 3.28 -1.40
CA ILE A 32 -5.32 2.77 -0.32
C ILE A 32 -4.92 3.97 0.54
N ILE A 33 -5.06 3.82 1.85
CA ILE A 33 -4.67 4.83 2.84
C ILE A 33 -3.54 4.24 3.68
N SER A 34 -2.38 4.89 3.68
CA SER A 34 -1.22 4.50 4.49
C SER A 34 -0.78 5.64 5.41
N ASP A 35 0.14 5.36 6.32
CA ASP A 35 0.88 6.42 6.99
C ASP A 35 1.89 7.07 6.03
N ASN A 36 2.66 8.04 6.55
CA ASN A 36 3.69 8.74 5.77
C ASN A 36 5.04 7.99 5.72
N ALA A 37 5.08 6.67 5.99
CA ALA A 37 6.33 5.93 5.91
C ALA A 37 6.85 5.87 4.47
N LEU A 38 8.17 6.04 4.30
CA LEU A 38 8.82 6.10 2.99
C LEU A 38 8.55 4.87 2.12
N ALA A 39 8.32 3.71 2.75
CA ALA A 39 8.02 2.47 2.05
C ALA A 39 6.69 2.52 1.26
N PHE A 40 5.77 3.43 1.59
CA PHE A 40 4.47 3.59 0.92
C PHE A 40 4.42 4.79 -0.05
N ILE A 41 5.39 5.70 0.01
CA ILE A 41 5.45 6.92 -0.83
C ILE A 41 6.39 6.76 -2.02
N GLY A 42 7.11 5.63 -2.09
CA GLY A 42 8.11 5.38 -3.12
C GLY A 42 7.58 5.33 -4.56
N SER A 43 8.51 5.46 -5.52
CA SER A 43 8.17 5.59 -6.94
C SER A 43 7.57 4.32 -7.53
N LYS A 44 7.90 3.13 -7.01
CA LYS A 44 7.31 1.88 -7.49
C LYS A 44 5.86 1.74 -7.03
N ILE A 45 5.57 2.14 -5.79
CA ILE A 45 4.21 2.11 -5.23
C ILE A 45 3.30 3.09 -5.97
N THR A 46 3.76 4.32 -6.17
CA THR A 46 3.01 5.33 -6.93
C THR A 46 2.81 4.91 -8.39
N GLY A 47 3.85 4.37 -9.05
CA GLY A 47 3.74 3.82 -10.40
C GLY A 47 2.75 2.66 -10.52
N TRP A 48 2.76 1.75 -9.55
CA TRP A 48 1.79 0.66 -9.48
C TRP A 48 0.35 1.17 -9.30
N ALA A 49 0.14 2.16 -8.42
CA ALA A 49 -1.18 2.72 -8.17
C ALA A 49 -1.75 3.40 -9.41
N VAL A 50 -0.94 4.19 -10.13
CA VAL A 50 -1.33 4.81 -11.41
C VAL A 50 -1.68 3.75 -12.45
N LYS A 51 -0.87 2.70 -12.57
CA LYS A 51 -1.11 1.60 -13.53
C LYS A 51 -2.44 0.89 -13.27
N ASN A 52 -2.81 0.72 -12.01
CA ASN A 52 -4.01 -0.01 -11.61
C ASN A 52 -5.23 0.92 -11.44
N GLY A 53 -5.08 2.25 -11.51
CA GLY A 53 -6.18 3.18 -11.26
C GLY A 53 -6.55 3.29 -9.77
N THR A 54 -5.62 2.99 -8.88
CA THR A 54 -5.78 3.11 -7.42
C THR A 54 -5.36 4.50 -6.96
N TYR A 55 -6.17 5.14 -6.15
CA TYR A 55 -5.81 6.39 -5.47
C TYR A 55 -5.02 6.10 -4.18
N LEU A 56 -3.85 6.73 -4.03
CA LEU A 56 -3.08 6.66 -2.79
C LEU A 56 -3.33 7.92 -1.97
N SER A 57 -3.64 7.74 -0.69
CA SER A 57 -3.75 8.82 0.28
C SER A 57 -2.88 8.50 1.49
N THR A 58 -2.32 9.53 2.11
CA THR A 58 -1.60 9.37 3.37
C THR A 58 -2.36 10.04 4.51
N SER A 59 -2.29 9.44 5.70
CA SER A 59 -2.85 10.07 6.90
C SER A 59 -2.08 11.34 7.26
N SER A 60 -2.72 12.27 7.97
CA SER A 60 -2.02 13.39 8.60
C SER A 60 -0.93 12.86 9.54
N ASN A 61 0.14 13.64 9.72
CA ASN A 61 1.17 13.30 10.70
C ASN A 61 0.55 13.25 12.09
N TYR A 62 0.47 12.03 12.64
CA TYR A 62 0.16 11.65 14.02
C TYR A 62 -1.00 12.40 14.69
N TYR A 63 -2.21 11.80 14.64
CA TYR A 63 -3.29 12.09 15.58
C TYR A 63 -3.90 10.77 16.09
N PRO A 64 -3.32 10.13 17.13
CA PRO A 64 -3.90 8.95 17.74
C PRO A 64 -5.20 9.35 18.44
N GLN A 65 -6.29 8.69 18.08
CA GLN A 65 -7.62 8.83 18.68
C GLN A 65 -8.12 7.46 19.13
#